data_AF-A0A2K9H7G4-F1
#
_entry.id   AF-A0A2K9H7G4-F1
#
_cell.length_a   1.000
_cell.length_b   1.000
_cell.length_c   1.000
_cell.angle_alpha   90.00
_cell.angle_beta   90.00
_cell.angle_gamma   90.00
#
_symmetry.space_group_name_H-M   'P 1'
#
loop_
_entity.id
_entity.type
_entity.pdbx_description
1 polymer ?
#
loop_
_entity_poly.entity_id
_entity_poly.type
_entity_poly.pdbx_seq_one_letter_code
_entity_poly.pdbx_strand_id
1 'polypeptide(L)'
;MNKVLIPAISVLFVNIIAGLVLSVYPLANMLYTSVTIIVNTLLVVMLFALGAERTHRLSLGMLFLIVGVVEFVSGLMAPSSVKDNWWIILFAIFTAVEVILCYLTIHYKKR
;
A
#
# COMPACT_ATOMS: atom_id res chain seq x y z
N MET A 1 -3.15 11.15 12.67
CA MET A 1 -2.00 10.33 12.21
C MET A 1 -1.85 9.03 13.00
N ASN A 2 -1.82 9.04 14.35
CA ASN A 2 -1.63 7.81 15.15
C ASN A 2 -2.64 6.69 14.83
N LYS A 3 -3.90 7.06 14.54
CA LYS A 3 -4.97 6.11 14.18
C LYS A 3 -4.71 5.32 12.88
N VAL A 4 -3.84 5.81 11.99
CA VAL A 4 -3.45 5.14 10.72
C VAL A 4 -2.11 4.43 10.86
N LEU A 5 -1.15 5.05 11.56
CA LEU A 5 0.19 4.47 11.74
C LEU A 5 0.17 3.22 12.62
N ILE A 6 -0.63 3.20 13.70
CA ILE A 6 -0.72 2.05 14.60
C ILE A 6 -1.14 0.77 13.84
N PRO A 7 -2.26 0.74 13.09
CA PRO A 7 -2.64 -0.47 12.36
C PRO A 7 -1.63 -0.85 11.28
N ALA A 8 -1.06 0.13 10.56
CA ALA A 8 -0.04 -0.14 9.55
C ALA A 8 1.21 -0.81 10.12
N ILE A 9 1.73 -0.30 11.25
CA ILE A 9 2.89 -0.88 11.93
C ILE A 9 2.57 -2.29 12.42
N SER A 10 1.37 -2.51 12.99
CA SER A 10 0.94 -3.84 13.43
C SER A 10 0.90 -4.83 12.27
N VAL A 11 0.33 -4.45 11.13
CA VAL A 11 0.25 -5.33 9.95
C VAL A 11 1.64 -5.61 9.38
N LEU A 12 2.52 -4.60 9.31
CA LEU A 12 3.91 -4.77 8.86
C LEU A 12 4.69 -5.71 9.77
N PHE A 13 4.51 -5.59 11.08
CA PHE A 13 5.15 -6.47 12.05
C PHE A 13 4.69 -7.93 11.89
N VAL A 14 3.39 -8.15 11.73
CA VAL A 14 2.83 -9.50 11.45
C VAL A 14 3.34 -10.05 10.13
N ASN A 15 3.45 -9.23 9.07
CA ASN A 15 3.97 -9.66 7.77
C ASN A 15 5.44 -10.11 7.85
N ILE A 16 6.27 -9.36 8.59
CA ILE A 16 7.68 -9.73 8.80
C ILE A 16 7.78 -11.04 9.58
N ILE A 17 7.00 -11.21 10.66
CA ILE A 17 6.97 -12.47 11.41
C ILE A 17 6.55 -13.62 10.49
N ALA A 18 5.50 -13.43 9.69
CA ALA A 18 5.02 -14.46 8.77
C ALA A 18 6.11 -14.87 7.77
N GLY A 19 6.86 -13.93 7.19
CA GLY A 19 7.94 -14.26 6.24
C GLY A 19 9.18 -14.87 6.87
N LEU A 20 9.42 -14.62 8.16
CA LEU A 20 10.50 -15.28 8.90
C LEU A 20 10.12 -16.69 9.39
N VAL A 21 8.84 -16.94 9.67
CA VAL A 21 8.36 -18.21 10.24
C VAL A 21 7.91 -19.21 9.16
N LEU A 22 7.32 -18.74 8.05
CA LEU A 22 6.75 -19.60 7.02
C LEU A 22 7.74 -19.85 5.87
N SER A 23 8.26 -21.06 5.76
CA SER A 23 9.14 -21.46 4.64
C SER A 23 8.47 -21.39 3.26
N VAL A 24 7.14 -21.38 3.22
CA VAL A 24 6.33 -21.24 2.00
C VAL A 24 6.21 -19.78 1.55
N TYR A 25 6.66 -18.82 2.37
CA TYR A 25 6.62 -17.40 2.07
C TYR A 25 8.03 -16.88 1.77
N PRO A 26 8.43 -16.81 0.49
CA PRO A 26 9.80 -16.46 0.13
C PRO A 26 10.16 -15.04 0.56
N LEU A 27 11.45 -14.81 0.84
CA LEU A 27 11.97 -13.51 1.22
C LEU A 27 11.58 -12.40 0.23
N ALA A 28 11.60 -12.68 -1.07
CA ALA A 28 11.21 -11.72 -2.10
C ALA A 28 9.76 -11.25 -1.94
N ASN A 29 8.84 -12.19 -1.67
CA ASN A 29 7.43 -11.89 -1.48
C ASN A 29 7.21 -11.11 -0.17
N MET A 30 7.93 -11.46 0.90
CA MET A 30 7.90 -10.71 2.17
C MET A 30 8.33 -9.26 1.98
N LEU A 31 9.42 -9.04 1.24
CA LEU A 31 9.91 -7.68 0.95
C LEU A 31 8.90 -6.91 0.11
N TYR A 32 8.33 -7.56 -0.91
CA TYR A 32 7.35 -6.95 -1.79
C TYR A 32 6.10 -6.48 -1.04
N THR A 33 5.47 -7.36 -0.27
CA THR A 33 4.28 -7.01 0.52
C THR A 33 4.58 -6.00 1.62
N SER A 34 5.79 -6.00 2.17
CA SER A 34 6.23 -4.98 3.13
C SER A 34 6.32 -3.61 2.46
N VAL A 35 6.87 -3.53 1.25
CA VAL A 35 6.90 -2.29 0.45
C VAL A 35 5.47 -1.83 0.14
N THR A 36 4.58 -2.74 -0.25
CA THR A 36 3.14 -2.44 -0.45
C THR A 36 2.52 -1.79 0.77
N ILE A 37 2.73 -2.36 1.97
CA ILE A 37 2.19 -1.81 3.23
C ILE A 37 2.76 -0.41 3.49
N ILE A 38 4.06 -0.21 3.31
CA ILE A 38 4.73 1.08 3.55
C ILE A 38 4.20 2.15 2.58
N VAL A 39 4.15 1.84 1.28
CA VAL A 39 3.71 2.78 0.24
C VAL A 39 2.26 3.19 0.44
N ASN A 40 1.35 2.23 0.66
CA ASN A 40 -0.05 2.52 0.92
C ASN A 40 -0.24 3.37 2.19
N THR A 41 0.47 3.01 3.27
CA THR A 41 0.42 3.78 4.51
C THR A 41 0.91 5.21 4.29
N LEU A 42 1.99 5.40 3.53
CA LEU A 42 2.53 6.71 3.22
C LEU A 42 1.53 7.55 2.42
N LEU A 43 0.88 6.98 1.39
CA LEU A 43 -0.13 7.66 0.60
C LEU A 43 -1.34 8.08 1.43
N VAL A 44 -1.83 7.20 2.31
CA VAL A 44 -2.90 7.55 3.26
C VAL A 44 -2.43 8.65 4.20
N VAL A 45 -1.23 8.57 4.77
CA VAL A 45 -0.70 9.62 5.65
C VAL A 45 -0.60 10.96 4.90
N MET A 46 -0.14 10.98 3.65
CA MET A 46 -0.08 12.19 2.82
C MET A 46 -1.47 12.80 2.62
N LEU A 47 -2.48 12.01 2.28
CA LEU A 47 -3.87 12.49 2.16
C LEU A 47 -4.38 13.14 3.46
N PHE A 48 -4.03 12.58 4.62
CA PHE A 48 -4.46 13.10 5.91
C PHE A 48 -3.64 14.28 6.41
N ALA A 49 -2.33 14.31 6.16
CA ALA A 49 -1.42 15.36 6.61
C ALA A 49 -1.50 16.62 5.74
N LEU A 50 -1.64 16.47 4.41
CA LEU A 50 -1.68 17.58 3.46
C LEU A 50 -3.08 18.21 3.33
N GLY A 51 -4.02 17.79 4.18
CA GLY A 51 -5.27 18.51 4.40
C GLY A 51 -6.27 18.44 3.24
N ALA A 52 -6.35 17.30 2.53
CA ALA A 52 -7.42 17.04 1.56
C ALA A 52 -8.81 17.28 2.20
N GLU A 53 -9.79 17.73 1.40
CA GLU A 53 -11.16 17.97 1.86
C GLU A 53 -11.73 16.74 2.59
N ARG A 54 -12.50 16.96 3.67
CA ARG A 54 -12.95 15.88 4.57
C ARG A 54 -13.63 14.71 3.83
N THR A 55 -14.42 15.01 2.80
CA THR A 55 -15.16 14.00 2.02
C THR A 55 -14.25 13.23 1.06
N HIS A 56 -13.45 13.94 0.27
CA HIS A 56 -12.51 13.33 -0.67
C HIS A 56 -11.45 12.49 0.04
N ARG A 57 -10.96 12.97 1.19
CA ARG A 57 -9.96 12.27 2.01
C ARG A 57 -10.44 10.90 2.52
N LEU A 58 -11.70 10.80 2.97
CA LEU A 58 -12.24 9.55 3.48
C LEU A 58 -12.47 8.55 2.33
N SER A 59 -13.04 9.02 1.22
CA SER A 59 -13.31 8.18 0.05
C SER A 59 -12.04 7.65 -0.59
N LEU A 60 -11.04 8.51 -0.87
CA LEU A 60 -9.74 8.06 -1.40
C LEU A 60 -9.01 7.15 -0.40
N GLY A 61 -9.07 7.46 0.89
CA GLY A 61 -8.43 6.62 1.92
C GLY A 61 -9.00 5.21 1.96
N MET A 62 -10.31 5.04 1.76
CA MET A 62 -10.93 3.71 1.62
C MET A 62 -10.52 3.03 0.30
N LEU A 63 -10.39 3.78 -0.79
CA LEU A 63 -9.96 3.27 -2.08
C LEU A 63 -8.54 2.71 -2.00
N PHE A 64 -7.61 3.46 -1.40
CA PHE A 64 -6.22 3.01 -1.17
C PHE A 64 -6.17 1.81 -0.24
N LEU A 65 -7.05 1.71 0.76
CA LEU A 65 -7.13 0.52 1.59
C LEU A 65 -7.52 -0.72 0.77
N ILE A 66 -8.51 -0.60 -0.11
CA ILE A 66 -8.96 -1.72 -0.96
C ILE A 66 -7.86 -2.12 -1.95
N VAL A 67 -7.25 -1.15 -2.63
CA VAL A 67 -6.17 -1.40 -3.58
C VAL A 67 -4.96 -2.00 -2.85
N GLY A 68 -4.55 -1.45 -1.72
CA GLY A 68 -3.48 -1.99 -0.90
C GLY A 68 -3.72 -3.41 -0.41
N VAL A 69 -4.95 -3.81 -0.12
CA VAL A 69 -5.29 -5.21 0.19
C VAL A 69 -5.12 -6.11 -1.04
N VAL A 70 -5.56 -5.65 -2.22
CA VAL A 70 -5.39 -6.39 -3.48
C VAL A 70 -3.90 -6.54 -3.81
N GLU A 71 -3.13 -5.46 -3.70
CA GLU A 71 -1.68 -5.46 -3.88
C GLU A 71 -0.99 -6.41 -2.89
N PHE A 72 -1.41 -6.41 -1.62
CA PHE A 72 -0.86 -7.31 -0.61
C PHE A 72 -1.14 -8.78 -0.95
N VAL A 73 -2.40 -9.14 -1.27
CA VAL A 73 -2.78 -10.51 -1.64
C VAL A 73 -2.06 -10.95 -2.91
N SER A 74 -1.94 -10.05 -3.89
CA SER A 74 -1.18 -10.32 -5.12
C SER A 74 0.29 -10.61 -4.84
N GLY A 75 0.89 -9.90 -3.88
CA GLY A 75 2.27 -10.13 -3.44
C GLY A 75 2.49 -11.46 -2.73
N LEU A 76 1.47 -11.97 -2.03
CA LEU A 76 1.51 -13.31 -1.45
C LEU A 76 1.52 -14.39 -2.54
N MET A 77 0.80 -14.17 -3.64
CA MET A 77 0.68 -15.12 -4.76
C MET A 77 1.76 -14.95 -5.84
N ALA A 78 2.56 -13.89 -5.76
CA ALA A 78 3.58 -13.59 -6.75
C ALA A 78 4.64 -14.71 -6.82
N PRO A 79 5.13 -15.07 -8.01
CA PRO A 79 6.30 -15.94 -8.14
C PRO A 79 7.50 -15.33 -7.41
N SER A 80 8.34 -16.18 -6.81
CA SER A 80 9.57 -15.74 -6.13
C SER A 80 10.60 -15.15 -7.09
N SER A 81 10.51 -15.45 -8.39
CA SER A 81 11.33 -14.83 -9.42
C SER A 81 10.92 -13.37 -9.62
N VAL A 82 11.90 -12.48 -9.57
CA VAL A 82 11.72 -11.05 -9.91
C VAL A 82 11.65 -10.88 -11.44
N LYS A 83 12.33 -11.74 -12.21
CA LYS A 83 12.27 -11.72 -13.67
C LYS A 83 10.93 -12.26 -14.16
N ASP A 84 10.36 -11.58 -15.15
CA ASP A 84 9.09 -11.90 -15.79
C ASP A 84 7.89 -11.95 -14.83
N ASN A 85 7.96 -11.14 -13.77
CA ASN A 85 6.94 -11.09 -12.75
C ASN A 85 5.87 -10.03 -13.06
N TRP A 86 4.78 -10.48 -13.68
CA TRP A 86 3.63 -9.65 -14.04
C TRP A 86 2.96 -9.00 -12.82
N TRP A 87 3.07 -9.60 -11.63
CA TRP A 87 2.49 -9.04 -10.41
C TRP A 87 3.19 -7.75 -9.98
N ILE A 88 4.52 -7.68 -10.14
CA ILE A 88 5.30 -6.46 -9.85
C ILE A 88 4.88 -5.33 -10.77
N ILE A 89 4.64 -5.64 -12.05
CA ILE A 89 4.17 -4.64 -13.04
C ILE A 89 2.76 -4.16 -12.66
N LEU A 90 1.86 -5.07 -12.30
CA LEU A 90 0.51 -4.75 -11.88
C LEU A 90 0.49 -3.83 -10.65
N PHE A 91 1.33 -4.12 -9.65
CA PHE A 91 1.53 -3.26 -8.48
C PHE A 91 2.08 -1.89 -8.84
N ALA A 92 3.10 -1.82 -9.71
CA ALA A 92 3.63 -0.53 -10.14
C ALA A 92 2.56 0.34 -10.81
N ILE A 93 1.66 -0.26 -11.60
CA ILE A 93 0.54 0.43 -12.24
C ILE A 93 -0.47 0.91 -11.19
N PHE A 94 -0.89 0.05 -10.26
CA PHE A 94 -1.84 0.43 -9.19
C PHE A 94 -1.28 1.55 -8.33
N THR A 95 -0.07 1.39 -7.81
CA THR A 95 0.64 2.41 -7.04
C THR A 95 0.76 3.72 -7.82
N ALA A 96 1.08 3.69 -9.13
CA ALA A 96 1.15 4.90 -9.94
C ALA A 96 -0.21 5.63 -10.03
N VAL A 97 -1.30 4.88 -10.20
CA VAL A 97 -2.66 5.44 -10.21
C VAL A 97 -2.99 6.06 -8.85
N GLU A 98 -2.68 5.39 -7.75
CA GLU A 98 -2.92 5.92 -6.40
C GLU A 98 -2.14 7.21 -6.14
N VAL A 99 -0.86 7.26 -6.54
CA VAL A 99 -0.03 8.47 -6.44
C VAL A 99 -0.65 9.62 -7.24
N ILE A 100 -1.10 9.37 -8.47
CA ILE A 100 -1.76 10.39 -9.31
C ILE A 100 -3.04 10.90 -8.63
N LEU A 101 -3.90 9.99 -8.14
CA LEU A 101 -5.14 10.36 -7.46
C LEU A 101 -4.87 11.15 -6.16
N CYS A 102 -3.85 10.74 -5.39
CA CYS A 102 -3.41 11.42 -4.20
C CYS A 102 -2.98 12.85 -4.54
N TYR A 103 -2.10 13.00 -5.53
CA TYR A 103 -1.60 14.29 -6.00
C TYR A 103 -2.74 15.21 -6.48
N LEU A 104 -3.63 14.70 -7.33
CA LEU A 104 -4.77 15.47 -7.83
C LEU A 104 -5.67 15.95 -6.70
N THR A 105 -5.96 15.10 -5.71
CA THR A 105 -6.81 15.44 -4.57
C THR A 105 -6.20 16.53 -3.69
N ILE A 106 -4.86 16.51 -3.52
CA ILE A 106 -4.15 17.53 -2.75
C ILE A 106 -4.08 18.84 -3.54
N HIS A 107 -3.76 18.78 -4.84
CA HIS A 107 -3.50 19.96 -5.67
C HIS A 107 -4.78 20.69 -6.11
N TYR A 108 -5.86 19.96 -6.42
CA TYR A 108 -7.15 20.53 -6.83
C TYR A 108 -8.10 20.79 -5.67
N LYS A 109 -7.61 20.76 -4.43
CA LYS A 109 -8.38 21.17 -3.26
C LYS A 109 -8.94 22.57 -3.50
N LYS A 110 -10.26 22.69 -3.67
CA LYS A 110 -10.94 23.99 -3.76
C LYS A 110 -10.63 24.75 -2.47
N ARG A 111 -10.16 25.99 -2.62
CA ARG A 111 -10.01 26.92 -1.49
C ARG A 111 -11.36 27.23 -0.88
#